data_AF-A0A0M8UAC7-F1
#
_entry.id   AF-A0A0M8UAC7-F1
#
_cell.length_a   1.000
_cell.length_b   1.000
_cell.length_c   1.000
_cell.angle_alpha   90.00
_cell.angle_beta   90.00
_cell.angle_gamma   90.00
#
_symmetry.space_group_name_H-M   'P 1'
#
loop_
_entity.id
_entity.type
_entity.pdbx_description
1 polymer ?
#
loop_
_entity_poly.entity_id
_entity_poly.type
_entity_poly.pdbx_seq_one_letter_code
_entity_poly.pdbx_strand_id
1 'polypeptide(L)'
;MDERFERFVTGYLNHVEGYDTTGYLRPTLLGFNESFVKAVREGFEQALADDSFGPVEYERLTDIEFPDRETLRTYLQGVYDYLFEGAPKQPLPPE
;
A
#
# COMPACT_ATOMS: atom_id res chain seq x y z
N MET A 1 2.02 12.29 -6.10
CA MET A 1 1.92 10.84 -6.29
C MET A 1 1.09 10.55 -7.53
N ASP A 2 1.15 9.35 -8.11
CA ASP A 2 0.28 8.98 -9.24
C ASP A 2 -1.15 8.68 -8.74
N GLU A 3 -2.17 9.18 -9.43
CA GLU A 3 -3.58 9.00 -9.06
C GLU A 3 -4.02 7.53 -9.00
N ARG A 4 -3.38 6.65 -9.79
CA ARG A 4 -3.68 5.21 -9.81
C ARG A 4 -3.15 4.52 -8.56
N PHE A 5 -2.01 4.98 -8.04
CA PHE A 5 -1.49 4.51 -6.76
C PHE A 5 -2.40 4.96 -5.62
N GLU A 6 -2.78 6.24 -5.57
CA GLU A 6 -3.72 6.75 -4.55
C GLU A 6 -5.05 5.98 -4.58
N ARG A 7 -5.60 5.73 -5.78
CA ARG A 7 -6.81 4.92 -5.94
C ARG A 7 -6.62 3.47 -5.45
N PHE A 8 -5.45 2.88 -5.65
CA PHE A 8 -5.16 1.54 -5.13
C PHE A 8 -5.11 1.54 -3.60
N VAL A 9 -4.41 2.50 -3.00
CA VAL A 9 -4.31 2.67 -1.54
C VAL A 9 -5.70 2.88 -0.92
N THR A 10 -6.48 3.83 -1.43
CA THR A 10 -7.84 4.10 -0.95
C THR A 10 -8.80 2.93 -1.16
N GLY A 11 -8.67 2.21 -2.28
CA GLY A 11 -9.58 1.12 -2.61
C GLY A 11 -9.31 -0.17 -1.85
N TYR A 12 -8.04 -0.49 -1.62
CA TYR A 12 -7.62 -1.84 -1.20
C TYR A 12 -6.75 -1.88 0.06
N LEU A 13 -6.28 -0.74 0.55
CA LEU A 13 -5.48 -0.64 1.79
C LEU A 13 -6.17 0.26 2.84
N ASN A 14 -7.47 0.50 2.68
CA ASN A 14 -8.30 1.21 3.66
C ASN A 14 -8.57 0.36 4.91
N HIS A 15 -9.21 0.96 5.93
CA HIS A 15 -9.54 0.30 7.19
C HIS A 15 -10.40 -0.98 7.05
N VAL A 16 -11.05 -1.21 5.91
CA VAL A 16 -11.82 -2.45 5.67
C VAL A 16 -10.95 -3.48 4.95
N GLU A 17 -10.48 -3.15 3.75
CA GLU A 17 -9.77 -4.08 2.86
C GLU A 17 -8.32 -4.33 3.31
N GLY A 18 -7.68 -3.34 3.94
CA GLY A 18 -6.29 -3.43 4.41
C GLY A 18 -6.08 -4.45 5.54
N TYR A 19 -7.14 -4.80 6.28
CA TYR A 19 -7.13 -5.86 7.30
C TYR A 19 -7.55 -7.24 6.75
N ASP A 20 -8.06 -7.31 5.52
CA ASP A 20 -8.28 -8.58 4.84
C ASP A 20 -6.94 -9.13 4.31
N THR A 21 -6.33 -10.00 5.12
CA THR A 21 -5.08 -10.69 4.77
C THR A 21 -5.29 -12.11 4.24
N THR A 22 -6.48 -12.43 3.71
CA THR A 22 -6.80 -13.74 3.11
C THR A 22 -5.97 -14.06 1.86
N GLY A 23 -5.25 -13.08 1.33
CA GLY A 23 -4.37 -13.22 0.18
C GLY A 23 -4.96 -12.71 -1.12
N TYR A 24 -6.15 -12.10 -1.11
CA TYR A 24 -6.85 -11.62 -2.30
C TYR A 24 -6.19 -10.38 -2.94
N LEU A 25 -5.43 -9.58 -2.19
CA LEU A 25 -4.86 -8.32 -2.67
C LEU A 25 -3.91 -8.48 -3.87
N ARG A 26 -2.96 -9.43 -3.81
CA ARG A 26 -2.00 -9.68 -4.90
C ARG A 26 -2.69 -10.13 -6.20
N PRO A 27 -3.53 -11.18 -6.22
CA PRO A 27 -4.22 -11.58 -7.44
C PRO A 27 -5.16 -10.49 -7.95
N THR A 28 -5.73 -9.66 -7.08
CA THR A 28 -6.53 -8.49 -7.48
C THR A 28 -5.71 -7.46 -8.24
N LEU A 29 -4.54 -7.08 -7.70
CA LEU A 29 -3.64 -6.16 -8.38
C LEU A 29 -3.22 -6.70 -9.76
N LEU A 30 -2.85 -7.98 -9.84
CA LEU A 30 -2.42 -8.63 -11.09
C LEU A 30 -3.55 -8.84 -12.09
N GLY A 31 -4.82 -8.67 -11.70
CA GLY A 31 -5.97 -8.68 -12.59
C GLY A 31 -6.17 -7.37 -13.36
N PHE A 32 -5.52 -6.27 -12.94
CA PHE A 32 -5.54 -5.01 -13.68
C PHE A 32 -4.58 -5.03 -14.88
N ASN A 33 -4.71 -4.03 -15.75
CA ASN A 33 -3.80 -3.87 -16.87
C ASN A 33 -2.37 -3.52 -16.43
N GLU A 34 -1.39 -3.82 -17.27
CA GLU A 34 0.04 -3.63 -16.96
C GLU A 34 0.40 -2.20 -16.59
N SER A 35 -0.25 -1.20 -17.20
CA SER A 35 0.04 0.21 -16.92
C SER A 35 -0.44 0.63 -15.53
N PHE A 36 -1.53 0.06 -15.03
CA PHE A 36 -1.99 0.25 -13.66
C PHE A 36 -1.07 -0.44 -12.66
N VAL A 37 -0.72 -1.71 -12.91
CA VAL A 37 0.22 -2.46 -12.05
C VAL A 37 1.56 -1.75 -11.92
N LYS A 38 2.08 -1.25 -13.05
CA LYS A 38 3.31 -0.46 -13.09
C LYS A 38 3.19 0.82 -12.24
N ALA A 39 2.08 1.55 -12.37
CA ALA A 39 1.86 2.77 -11.60
C ALA A 39 1.78 2.52 -10.09
N VAL A 40 1.17 1.40 -9.68
CA VAL A 40 1.14 1.00 -8.27
C VAL A 40 2.56 0.70 -7.77
N ARG A 41 3.36 -0.04 -8.54
CA ARG A 41 4.77 -0.31 -8.20
C ARG A 41 5.58 0.98 -8.04
N GLU A 42 5.58 1.83 -9.05
CA GLU A 42 6.30 3.12 -9.04
C GLU A 42 5.80 4.03 -7.90
N GLY A 43 4.50 3.99 -7.58
CA GLY A 43 3.92 4.71 -6.46
C GLY A 43 4.44 4.26 -5.10
N PHE A 44 4.60 2.95 -4.87
CA PHE A 44 5.26 2.44 -3.66
C PHE A 44 6.74 2.84 -3.61
N GLU A 45 7.48 2.69 -4.71
CA GLU A 45 8.88 3.08 -4.78
C GLU A 45 9.05 4.57 -4.43
N GLN A 46 8.17 5.43 -4.94
CA GLN A 46 8.13 6.85 -4.58
C GLN A 46 7.77 7.05 -3.10
N ALA A 47 6.72 6.39 -2.60
CA ALA A 47 6.30 6.50 -1.19
C ALA A 47 7.42 6.13 -0.20
N LEU A 48 8.25 5.15 -0.58
CA LEU A 48 9.35 4.63 0.25
C LEU A 48 10.63 5.47 0.14
N ALA A 49 10.76 6.29 -0.90
CA ALA A 49 11.90 7.16 -1.15
C ALA A 49 11.65 8.64 -0.77
N ASP A 50 10.40 9.09 -0.78
CA ASP A 50 9.99 10.48 -0.59
C ASP A 50 9.52 10.74 0.85
N ASP A 51 10.22 11.64 1.57
CA ASP A 51 9.88 12.04 2.94
C ASP A 51 8.59 12.88 3.06
N SER A 52 7.94 13.23 1.94
CA SER A 52 6.67 13.97 1.95
C SER A 52 5.45 13.07 2.14
N PHE A 53 5.55 11.77 1.88
CA PHE A 53 4.45 10.83 2.10
C PHE A 53 4.54 10.21 3.49
N GLY A 54 3.74 10.71 4.43
CA GLY A 54 3.76 10.30 5.83
C GLY A 54 2.41 9.80 6.36
N PRO A 55 2.33 9.56 7.69
CA PRO A 55 1.11 9.09 8.36
C PRO A 55 -0.13 9.92 8.02
N VAL A 56 -0.01 11.25 7.98
CA VAL A 56 -1.15 12.14 7.71
C VAL A 56 -1.66 11.99 6.27
N GLU A 57 -0.76 11.83 5.30
CA GLU A 57 -1.14 11.61 3.90
C GLU A 57 -1.80 10.24 3.72
N TYR A 58 -1.24 9.20 4.37
CA TYR A 58 -1.79 7.85 4.32
C TYR A 58 -3.16 7.77 4.99
N GLU A 59 -3.30 8.31 6.21
CA GLU A 59 -4.55 8.34 6.98
C GLU A 59 -5.68 8.99 6.18
N ARG A 60 -5.43 10.11 5.49
CA ARG A 60 -6.42 10.76 4.63
C ARG A 60 -6.93 9.88 3.49
N LEU A 61 -6.13 8.91 3.05
CA LEU A 61 -6.49 7.99 1.97
C LEU A 61 -7.19 6.73 2.49
N THR A 62 -6.92 6.31 3.71
CA THR A 62 -7.26 4.95 4.20
C THR A 62 -8.06 4.90 5.49
N ASP A 63 -8.17 6.01 6.22
CA ASP A 63 -8.69 6.08 7.60
C ASP A 63 -7.91 5.16 8.57
N ILE A 64 -6.59 5.02 8.36
CA ILE A 64 -5.70 4.23 9.22
C ILE A 64 -4.62 5.14 9.79
N GLU A 65 -4.55 5.22 11.11
CA GLU A 65 -3.54 5.98 11.82
C GLU A 65 -2.24 5.18 11.98
N PHE A 66 -1.11 5.85 11.75
CA PHE A 66 0.22 5.31 12.04
C PHE A 66 0.91 6.19 13.08
N PRO A 67 1.57 5.59 14.09
CA PRO A 67 2.17 6.36 15.20
C PRO A 67 3.34 7.25 14.74
N ASP A 68 4.05 6.81 13.70
CA ASP A 68 5.21 7.50 13.17
C ASP A 68 5.50 7.05 11.72
N ARG A 69 6.42 7.77 11.08
CA ARG A 69 6.84 7.51 9.70
C ARG A 69 7.58 6.19 9.52
N GLU A 70 8.34 5.75 10.51
CA GLU A 70 9.11 4.50 10.44
C GLU A 70 8.18 3.29 10.43
N THR A 71 7.12 3.33 11.26
CA THR A 71 6.07 2.32 11.29
C THR A 71 5.30 2.27 9.96
N LEU A 72 4.91 3.44 9.41
CA LEU A 72 4.28 3.49 8.09
C LEU A 72 5.21 2.94 7.00
N ARG A 73 6.47 3.37 6.97
CA ARG A 73 7.45 2.92 5.97
C ARG A 73 7.66 1.41 6.03
N THR A 74 7.77 0.85 7.23
CA THR A 74 7.92 -0.59 7.44
C THR A 74 6.69 -1.34 6.93
N TYR A 75 5.50 -0.83 7.19
CA TYR A 75 4.25 -1.40 6.67
C TYR A 75 4.21 -1.34 5.14
N LEU A 76 4.44 -0.18 4.54
CA LEU A 76 4.43 0.01 3.08
C LEU A 76 5.48 -0.87 2.38
N GLN A 77 6.66 -1.02 2.98
CA GLN A 77 7.69 -1.94 2.47
C GLN A 77 7.19 -3.39 2.50
N GLY A 78 6.56 -3.82 3.60
CA GLY A 78 5.98 -5.15 3.69
C GLY A 78 4.87 -5.38 2.66
N VAL A 79 4.03 -4.37 2.37
CA VAL A 79 3.00 -4.46 1.33
C VAL A 79 3.66 -4.55 -0.05
N TYR A 80 4.68 -3.73 -0.32
CA TYR A 80 5.46 -3.79 -1.56
C TYR A 80 6.09 -5.17 -1.77
N ASP A 81 6.77 -5.71 -0.74
CA ASP A 81 7.41 -7.02 -0.80
C ASP A 81 6.37 -8.13 -1.04
N TYR A 82 5.20 -8.01 -0.41
CA TYR A 82 4.08 -8.90 -0.66
C TYR A 82 3.54 -8.77 -2.09
N LEU A 83 3.43 -7.59 -2.66
CA LEU A 83 2.86 -7.44 -4.01
C LEU A 83 3.85 -7.83 -5.11
N PHE A 84 5.14 -7.54 -4.94
CA PHE A 84 6.11 -7.57 -6.03
C PHE A 84 7.34 -8.45 -5.80
N GLU A 85 7.76 -8.69 -4.55
CA GLU A 85 8.98 -9.45 -4.24
C GLU A 85 8.70 -10.88 -3.71
N GLY A 86 7.43 -11.28 -3.69
CA GLY A 86 7.02 -12.65 -3.35
C GLY A 86 6.98 -12.96 -1.86
N ALA A 87 6.93 -11.94 -0.97
CA ALA A 87 6.74 -12.18 0.45
C ALA A 87 5.46 -13.00 0.69
N PRO A 88 5.43 -13.96 1.61
CA PRO A 88 4.35 -14.95 1.68
C PRO A 88 3.03 -14.40 2.23
N LYS A 89 3.05 -13.27 2.94
CA LYS A 89 1.89 -12.73 3.65
C LYS A 89 1.82 -11.20 3.54
N GLN A 90 0.61 -10.67 3.38
CA GLN A 90 0.32 -9.25 3.49
C GLN A 90 0.52 -8.79 4.96
N PRO A 91 1.25 -7.69 5.21
CA PRO A 91 1.35 -7.15 6.56
C PRO A 91 0.01 -6.57 7.01
N LEU A 92 -0.22 -6.57 8.31
CA LEU A 92 -1.36 -5.88 8.91
C LEU A 92 -0.95 -4.44 9.26
N PRO A 93 -1.83 -3.46 9.02
CA PRO A 93 -1.66 -2.14 9.60
C PRO A 93 -1.83 -2.19 11.14
N PRO A 94 -1.43 -1.12 11.86
CA PRO A 94 -1.67 -0.98 13.31
C PRO A 94 -3.16 -1.09 13.69
N GLU A 95 -3.45 -1.45 14.95
CA GLU A 95 -4.82 -1.40 15.51
C GLU A 95 -5.23 -0.01 15.97
#